data_AF-A0AAV0X4L9-F1
#
_entry.id   AF-A0AAV0X4L9-F1
#
_cell.length_a   1.000
_cell.length_b   1.000
_cell.length_c   1.000
_cell.angle_alpha   90.00
_cell.angle_beta   90.00
_cell.angle_gamma   90.00
#
_symmetry.space_group_name_H-M   'P 1'
#
loop_
_entity.id
_entity.type
_entity.pdbx_description
1 polymer ?
#
loop_
_entity_poly.entity_id
_entity_poly.type
_entity_poly.pdbx_seq_one_letter_code
_entity_poly.pdbx_strand_id
1 'polypeptide(L)'
;MAYLYQLCSVCFQIKIKITYYTAIWEILREKCHSLNKCLQPRTLVIDFETAIHSSVKDIFPNIAIIGCRFHLSQSWWRRIQAVDLVQEYKNNESNIGKWLRQLFGLMFLDPYEVELCF
;
A
#
# COMPACT_ATOMS: atom_id res chain seq x y z
N MET A 1 20.34 22.49 10.51
CA MET A 1 19.24 22.46 11.50
C MET A 1 17.87 22.16 10.86
N ALA A 2 17.43 22.84 9.80
CA ALA A 2 16.12 22.60 9.14
C ALA A 2 15.86 21.12 8.73
N TYR A 3 16.85 20.42 8.18
CA TYR A 3 16.73 19.01 7.80
C TYR A 3 16.49 18.06 8.99
N LEU A 4 17.04 18.37 10.17
CA LEU A 4 16.87 17.55 11.38
C LEU A 4 15.43 17.65 11.92
N TYR A 5 14.84 18.85 11.87
CA TYR A 5 13.44 19.08 12.24
C TYR A 5 12.47 18.38 11.29
N GLN A 6 12.75 18.42 9.98
CA GLN A 6 11.91 17.74 8.99
C GLN A 6 11.93 16.22 9.18
N LEU A 7 13.10 15.63 9.42
CA LEU A 7 13.23 14.20 9.73
C LEU A 7 12.50 13.83 11.02
N CYS A 8 12.64 14.63 12.08
CA CYS A 8 11.95 14.40 13.35
C CYS A 8 10.42 14.46 13.19
N SER A 9 9.90 15.43 12.42
CA SER A 9 8.47 15.55 12.11
C SER A 9 7.92 14.34 11.34
N VAL A 10 8.64 13.87 10.33
CA VAL A 10 8.28 12.67 9.57
C VAL A 10 8.28 11.43 10.47
N CYS A 11 9.34 11.24 11.28
CA CYS A 11 9.41 10.13 12.23
C CYS A 11 8.27 10.18 13.26
N PHE A 12 7.89 11.37 13.74
CA PHE A 12 6.78 11.56 14.65
C PHE A 12 5.43 11.20 14.00
N GLN A 13 5.18 11.64 12.77
CA GLN A 13 3.98 11.28 12.01
C GLN A 13 3.88 9.77 11.75
N ILE A 14 5.00 9.12 11.42
CA ILE A 14 5.04 7.66 11.25
C ILE A 14 4.69 6.97 12.58
N LYS A 15 5.28 7.40 13.69
CA LYS A 15 4.97 6.84 15.01
C LYS A 15 3.50 7.01 15.39
N ILE A 16 2.89 8.18 15.17
CA ILE A 16 1.47 8.40 15.41
C ILE A 16 0.62 7.42 14.59
N LYS A 17 0.95 7.27 13.30
CA LYS A 17 0.23 6.35 12.42
C LYS A 17 0.32 4.90 12.91
N ILE A 18 1.51 4.44 13.30
CA ILE A 18 1.68 3.09 13.87
C ILE A 18 0.77 2.91 15.08
N THR A 19 0.84 3.81 16.07
CA THR A 19 0.01 3.73 17.28
C THR A 19 -1.48 3.69 16.95
N TYR A 20 -1.92 4.52 16.00
CA TYR A 20 -3.30 4.56 15.54
C TYR A 20 -3.75 3.23 14.91
N TYR A 21 -2.95 2.66 14.01
CA TYR A 21 -3.28 1.37 13.39
C TYR A 21 -3.27 0.22 14.39
N THR A 22 -2.29 0.18 15.31
CA THR A 22 -2.23 -0.82 16.38
C THR A 22 -3.52 -0.80 17.22
N ALA A 23 -3.99 0.38 17.62
CA ALA A 23 -5.23 0.51 18.38
C ALA A 23 -6.46 -0.04 17.63
N ILE A 24 -6.56 0.18 16.31
CA ILE A 24 -7.65 -0.36 15.50
C ILE A 24 -7.63 -1.90 15.52
N TRP A 25 -6.46 -2.49 15.33
CA TRP A 25 -6.31 -3.95 15.32
C TRP A 25 -6.62 -4.58 16.69
N GLU A 26 -6.24 -3.91 17.78
CA GLU A 26 -6.60 -4.33 19.14
C GLU A 26 -8.11 -4.28 19.35
N ILE A 27 -8.78 -3.20 18.97
CA ILE A 27 -10.25 -3.09 19.04
C ILE A 27 -10.92 -4.21 18.23
N LEU A 28 -10.43 -4.51 17.03
CA LEU A 28 -10.96 -5.61 16.21
C LEU A 28 -10.76 -6.96 16.88
N ARG A 29 -9.58 -7.20 17.46
CA ARG A 29 -9.26 -8.43 18.20
C ARG A 29 -10.17 -8.59 19.42
N GLU A 30 -10.33 -7.54 20.21
CA GLU A 30 -11.23 -7.51 21.37
C GLU A 30 -12.68 -7.76 20.96
N LYS A 31 -13.13 -7.14 19.87
CA LYS A 31 -14.48 -7.35 19.36
C LYS A 31 -14.69 -8.80 18.93
N CYS A 32 -13.74 -9.42 18.23
CA CYS A 32 -13.81 -10.84 17.89
C CYS A 32 -13.84 -11.70 19.16
N HIS A 33 -13.00 -11.40 20.15
CA HIS A 33 -12.95 -12.12 21.41
C HIS A 33 -14.27 -12.05 22.18
N SER A 34 -14.93 -10.88 22.22
CA SER A 34 -16.27 -10.71 22.82
C SER A 34 -17.36 -11.57 22.17
N LEU A 35 -17.11 -12.03 20.93
CA LEU A 35 -18.00 -12.92 20.17
C LEU A 35 -17.55 -14.39 20.26
N ASN A 36 -16.64 -14.73 21.18
CA ASN A 36 -15.98 -16.03 21.28
C ASN A 36 -15.30 -16.47 19.96
N LYS A 37 -14.77 -15.52 19.19
CA LYS A 37 -14.00 -15.77 17.97
C LYS A 37 -12.55 -15.33 18.13
N CYS A 38 -11.63 -16.05 17.51
CA CYS A 38 -10.23 -15.67 17.43
C CYS A 38 -9.94 -15.06 16.05
N LEU A 39 -9.47 -13.81 16.01
CA LEU A 39 -9.05 -13.16 14.78
C LEU A 39 -7.66 -13.68 14.39
N GLN A 40 -7.60 -14.56 13.39
CA GLN A 40 -6.37 -15.17 12.89
C GLN A 40 -6.31 -15.10 11.35
N PRO A 41 -6.17 -13.89 10.78
CA PRO A 41 -6.05 -13.74 9.34
C PRO A 41 -4.73 -14.35 8.85
N ARG A 42 -4.79 -15.10 7.74
CA ARG A 42 -3.59 -15.59 7.04
C ARG A 42 -2.99 -14.53 6.12
N THR A 43 -3.87 -13.68 5.58
CA THR A 43 -3.52 -12.68 4.58
C THR A 43 -4.30 -11.39 4.84
N LEU A 44 -3.64 -10.25 4.64
CA LEU A 44 -4.26 -8.92 4.71
C LEU A 44 -3.92 -8.11 3.46
N VAL A 45 -4.95 -7.51 2.86
CA VAL A 45 -4.81 -6.59 1.73
C VAL A 45 -4.89 -5.16 2.29
N ILE A 46 -3.78 -4.44 2.29
CA ILE A 46 -3.67 -3.10 2.91
C ILE A 46 -2.90 -2.15 1.99
N ASP A 47 -2.98 -0.85 2.26
CA ASP A 47 -2.22 0.15 1.49
C ASP A 47 -0.70 -0.06 1.62
N PHE A 48 0.10 0.73 0.90
CA PHE A 48 1.55 0.60 0.86
C PHE A 48 2.26 1.44 1.95
N GLU A 49 1.54 1.97 2.94
CA GLU A 49 2.16 2.71 4.02
C GLU A 49 2.92 1.77 4.98
N THR A 50 4.18 2.08 5.26
CA THR A 50 5.01 1.26 6.16
C THR A 50 4.39 1.16 7.56
N ALA A 51 3.73 2.22 8.04
CA ALA A 51 3.14 2.25 9.37
C ALA A 51 2.08 1.17 9.59
N ILE A 52 1.16 0.95 8.63
CA ILE A 52 0.14 -0.09 8.76
C ILE A 52 0.75 -1.49 8.63
N HIS A 53 1.79 -1.66 7.79
CA HIS A 53 2.54 -2.92 7.68
C HIS A 53 3.28 -3.28 8.97
N SER A 54 3.89 -2.30 9.65
CA SER A 54 4.53 -2.51 10.94
C SER A 54 3.50 -2.89 12.01
N SER A 55 2.44 -2.09 12.16
CA SER A 55 1.42 -2.33 13.18
C SER A 55 0.76 -3.72 13.08
N VAL A 56 0.55 -4.21 11.86
CA VAL A 56 -0.09 -5.51 11.65
C VAL A 56 0.86 -6.66 11.94
N LYS A 57 2.17 -6.50 11.68
CA LYS A 57 3.18 -7.52 11.99
C LYS A 57 3.46 -7.60 13.50
N ASP A 58 3.36 -6.49 14.22
CA ASP A 58 3.45 -6.49 15.69
C ASP A 58 2.33 -7.34 16.32
N ILE A 59 1.18 -7.37 15.67
CA ILE A 59 -0.04 -8.04 16.16
C ILE A 59 -0.18 -9.46 15.59
N PHE A 60 0.20 -9.66 14.32
CA PHE A 60 0.15 -10.93 13.59
C PHE A 60 1.49 -11.18 12.88
N PRO A 61 2.52 -11.68 13.59
CA PRO A 61 3.89 -11.77 13.05
C PRO A 61 4.03 -12.58 11.77
N ASN A 62 3.18 -13.59 11.59
CA ASN A 62 3.23 -14.54 10.46
C ASN A 62 2.26 -14.19 9.32
N ILE A 63 1.68 -12.99 9.31
CA ILE A 63 0.68 -12.63 8.30
C ILE A 63 1.32 -12.35 6.93
N ALA A 64 0.69 -12.86 5.88
CA ALA A 64 1.01 -12.45 4.52
C ALA A 64 0.38 -11.08 4.23
N ILE A 65 1.19 -10.09 3.87
CA ILE A 65 0.71 -8.77 3.47
C ILE A 65 0.66 -8.71 1.95
N ILE A 66 -0.48 -8.32 1.41
CA ILE A 66 -0.68 -8.06 -0.02
C ILE A 66 -0.96 -6.56 -0.20
N GLY A 67 -0.24 -5.94 -1.13
CA GLY A 67 -0.46 -4.54 -1.47
C GLY A 67 -1.83 -4.31 -2.12
N CYS A 68 -2.54 -3.27 -1.67
CA CYS A 68 -3.89 -2.98 -2.15
C CYS A 68 -3.86 -2.37 -3.56
N ARG A 69 -4.35 -3.13 -4.53
CA ARG A 69 -4.50 -2.70 -5.93
C ARG A 69 -5.21 -1.35 -6.09
N PHE A 70 -6.27 -1.13 -5.30
CA PHE A 70 -7.09 0.07 -5.40
C PHE A 70 -6.28 1.33 -5.07
N HIS A 71 -5.55 1.32 -3.95
CA HIS A 71 -4.69 2.43 -3.54
C HIS A 71 -3.50 2.63 -4.48
N LEU A 72 -2.93 1.55 -5.02
CA LEU A 72 -1.88 1.61 -6.04
C LEU A 72 -2.40 2.29 -7.32
N SER A 73 -3.58 1.86 -7.78
CA SER A 73 -4.24 2.41 -8.97
C SER A 73 -4.50 3.92 -8.84
N GLN A 74 -4.96 4.36 -7.67
CA GLN A 74 -5.14 5.79 -7.38
C GLN A 74 -3.81 6.55 -7.39
N SER A 75 -2.74 5.96 -6.85
CA SER A 75 -1.43 6.59 -6.81
C SER A 75 -0.81 6.74 -8.19
N TRP A 76 -0.94 5.71 -9.04
CA TRP A 76 -0.56 5.81 -10.45
C TRP A 76 -1.38 6.84 -11.20
N TRP A 77 -2.70 6.88 -10.99
CA TRP A 77 -3.55 7.88 -11.65
C TRP A 77 -3.16 9.32 -11.28
N ARG A 78 -2.92 9.59 -9.99
CA ARG A 78 -2.37 10.88 -9.54
C ARG A 78 -1.03 11.20 -10.20
N ARG A 79 -0.17 10.20 -10.38
CA ARG A 79 1.12 10.40 -11.06
C ARG A 79 0.93 10.74 -12.54
N ILE A 80 0.07 10.02 -13.25
CA ILE A 80 -0.27 10.28 -14.66
C ILE A 80 -0.78 11.71 -14.83
N GLN A 81 -1.63 12.19 -13.91
CA GLN A 81 -2.08 13.59 -13.88
C GLN A 81 -0.93 14.57 -13.66
N ALA A 82 -0.06 14.29 -12.67
CA ALA A 82 1.04 15.17 -12.30
C ALA A 82 2.15 15.29 -13.35
N VAL A 83 2.19 14.39 -14.34
CA VAL A 83 3.14 14.43 -15.45
C VAL A 83 2.47 14.73 -16.80
N ASP A 84 1.23 15.24 -16.78
CA ASP A 84 0.46 15.66 -17.95
C ASP A 84 0.20 14.55 -19.00
N LEU A 85 0.23 13.28 -18.59
CA LEU A 85 0.00 12.12 -19.48
C LEU A 85 -1.48 11.72 -19.58
N VAL A 86 -2.41 12.55 -19.10
CA VAL A 86 -3.84 12.23 -19.10
C VAL A 86 -4.38 12.03 -20.51
N GLN A 87 -3.95 12.83 -21.48
CA GLN A 87 -4.40 12.71 -22.87
C GLN A 87 -3.84 11.45 -23.52
N GLU A 88 -2.55 11.15 -23.30
CA GLU A 88 -1.93 9.90 -23.75
C GLU A 88 -2.65 8.68 -23.18
N TYR A 89 -2.95 8.69 -21.87
CA TYR A 89 -3.68 7.60 -21.20
C TYR A 89 -5.09 7.39 -21.76
N LYS A 90 -5.79 8.46 -22.16
CA LYS A 90 -7.14 8.38 -22.74
C LYS A 90 -7.13 8.00 -24.22
N ASN A 91 -6.01 8.22 -24.91
CA ASN A 91 -5.86 7.85 -26.31
C ASN A 91 -5.61 6.33 -26.44
N ASN A 92 -6.51 5.62 -27.13
CA ASN A 92 -6.38 4.18 -27.37
C ASN A 92 -5.29 3.84 -28.40
N GLU A 93 -4.96 4.77 -29.29
CA GLU A 93 -3.94 4.61 -30.32
C GLU A 93 -2.54 4.93 -29.81
N SER A 94 -2.43 5.71 -28.73
CA SER A 94 -1.15 6.07 -28.13
C SER A 94 -0.38 4.85 -27.61
N ASN A 95 0.87 4.70 -28.05
CA ASN A 95 1.79 3.70 -27.51
C ASN A 95 2.10 3.96 -26.03
N ILE A 96 2.27 5.23 -25.64
CA ILE A 96 2.48 5.61 -24.23
C ILE A 96 1.24 5.24 -23.41
N GLY A 97 0.04 5.55 -23.91
CA GLY A 97 -1.22 5.18 -23.28
C GLY A 97 -1.37 3.67 -23.07
N LYS A 98 -1.00 2.86 -24.08
CA LYS A 98 -1.00 1.40 -23.97
C LYS A 98 -0.08 0.91 -22.85
N TRP A 99 1.17 1.40 -22.82
CA TRP A 99 2.13 1.11 -21.76
C TRP A 99 1.61 1.50 -20.37
N LEU A 100 1.04 2.70 -20.22
CA LEU A 100 0.49 3.17 -18.95
C LEU A 100 -0.67 2.28 -18.45
N ARG A 101 -1.52 1.77 -19.34
CA ARG A 101 -2.61 0.85 -18.97
C ARG A 101 -2.08 -0.54 -18.64
N GLN A 102 -1.08 -1.03 -19.38
CA GLN A 102 -0.41 -2.31 -19.12
C GLN A 102 0.36 -2.33 -17.80
N LEU A 103 0.90 -1.18 -17.36
CA LEU A 103 1.53 -1.04 -16.05
C LEU A 103 0.62 -1.52 -14.91
N PHE A 104 -0.71 -1.32 -15.04
CA PHE A 104 -1.69 -1.79 -14.07
C PHE A 104 -1.91 -3.30 -14.08
N GLY A 105 -1.49 -3.97 -15.15
CA GLY A 105 -1.49 -5.42 -15.30
C GLY A 105 -0.25 -6.11 -14.73
N LEU A 106 0.88 -5.40 -14.58
CA LEU A 106 2.14 -6.00 -14.11
C LEU A 106 2.02 -6.68 -12.75
N MET A 107 1.15 -6.18 -11.88
CA MET A 107 0.93 -6.76 -10.56
C MET A 107 0.31 -8.17 -10.56
N PHE A 108 -0.14 -8.65 -11.73
CA PHE A 108 -0.68 -9.99 -11.91
C PHE A 108 0.31 -10.94 -12.59
N LEU A 109 1.48 -10.46 -12.99
CA LEU A 109 2.52 -11.30 -13.55
C LEU A 109 3.26 -11.99 -12.41
N ASP A 110 3.65 -13.24 -12.64
CA ASP A 110 4.54 -13.93 -11.72
C ASP A 110 5.91 -13.22 -11.74
N PRO A 111 6.54 -12.94 -10.57
CA PRO A 111 7.89 -12.38 -10.53
C PRO A 111 8.93 -13.16 -11.35
N TYR A 112 8.73 -14.45 -11.59
CA TYR A 112 9.59 -15.30 -12.42
C TYR A 112 9.25 -15.24 -13.92
N GLU A 113 8.11 -14.66 -14.29
CA GLU A 113 7.71 -14.42 -15.69
C GLU A 113 8.19 -13.05 -16.22
N VAL A 114 8.80 -12.24 -15.35
CA VAL A 114 9.31 -10.91 -15.69
C VAL A 114 10.84 -10.94 -15.62
N GLU A 115 11.51 -10.62 -16.74
CA GLU A 115 12.97 -10.46 -16.73
C GLU A 115 13.38 -9.35 -15.75
N LEU A 116 14.57 -9.51 -15.14
CA LEU A 116 15.18 -8.47 -14.32
C LEU A 116 15.37 -7.20 -15.16
N CYS A 117 14.49 -6.23 -14.96
CA CYS A 117 14.69 -4.89 -15.47
C CYS A 117 15.50 -4.07 -14.46
N PHE A 118 16.69 -3.67 -14.93
CA PHE A 118 17.71 -2.82 -14.30
C PHE A 118 18.65 -3.50 -13.29
#